data_AF-A0A367PWW6-F1
#
_entry.id   AF-A0A367PWW6-F1
#
_cell.length_a   1.000
_cell.length_b   1.000
_cell.length_c   1.000
_cell.angle_alpha   90.00
_cell.angle_beta   90.00
_cell.angle_gamma   90.00
#
_symmetry.space_group_name_H-M   'P 1'
#
loop_
_entity.id
_entity.type
_entity.pdbx_description
1 polymer ?
#
loop_
_entity_poly.entity_id
_entity_poly.type
_entity_poly.pdbx_seq_one_letter_code
_entity_poly.pdbx_strand_id
1 'polypeptide(L)'
;MTFTPTEHKYVEIDERGVPIIKGTTMKVVELVTSRFAYAWSPEELHLNYPHISMSQIHSALAYYWDHKQEIDADMERRFEYAERMRTEAGESSLVARLRAQGLLK
;
A
#
# COMPACT_ATOMS: atom_id res chain seq x y z
N MET A 1 -15.09 23.65 29.43
CA MET A 1 -14.30 22.41 29.28
C MET A 1 -13.23 22.67 28.24
N THR A 2 -11.98 22.30 28.51
CA THR A 2 -10.86 22.42 27.56
C THR A 2 -10.62 21.07 26.89
N PHE A 3 -10.56 21.05 25.56
CA PHE A 3 -10.29 19.85 24.76
C PHE A 3 -8.90 19.97 24.14
N THR A 4 -8.16 18.86 24.10
CA THR A 4 -6.89 18.75 23.35
C THR A 4 -7.11 17.79 22.20
N PRO A 5 -7.06 18.24 20.93
CA PRO A 5 -7.24 17.36 19.80
C PRO A 5 -6.06 16.39 19.68
N THR A 6 -6.36 15.17 19.22
CA THR A 6 -5.36 14.18 18.82
C THR A 6 -5.58 13.84 17.36
N GLU A 7 -4.54 13.90 16.54
CA GLU A 7 -4.61 13.47 15.14
C GLU A 7 -4.32 11.96 14.98
N HIS A 8 -3.97 11.55 13.77
CA HIS A 8 -3.60 10.19 13.39
C HIS A 8 -2.27 9.77 14.03
N LYS A 9 -2.31 9.39 15.32
CA LYS A 9 -1.15 9.03 16.16
C LYS A 9 -0.12 8.10 15.51
N TYR A 10 -0.55 7.24 14.59
CA TYR A 10 0.29 6.22 13.97
C TYR A 10 0.54 6.44 12.48
N VAL A 11 0.35 7.65 11.96
CA VAL A 11 0.70 8.02 10.59
C VAL A 11 1.77 9.10 10.63
N GLU A 12 2.85 8.90 9.87
CA GLU A 12 3.97 9.83 9.72
C GLU A 12 4.16 10.11 8.22
N ILE A 13 4.48 11.35 7.84
CA ILE A 13 4.71 11.72 6.45
C ILE A 13 6.22 11.76 6.19
N ASP A 14 6.69 11.06 5.16
CA ASP A 14 8.12 11.06 4.78
C ASP A 14 8.53 12.37 4.07
N GLU A 15 9.81 12.53 3.78
CA GLU A 15 10.36 13.72 3.10
C GLU A 15 9.77 13.98 1.70
N ARG A 16 9.08 12.98 1.13
CA ARG A 16 8.43 13.04 -0.19
C ARG A 16 6.92 13.24 -0.09
N GLY A 17 6.40 13.49 1.11
CA GLY A 17 4.96 13.68 1.33
C GLY A 17 4.16 12.37 1.38
N VAL A 18 4.81 11.22 1.53
CA VAL A 18 4.12 9.91 1.53
C VAL A 18 3.68 9.55 2.95
N PRO A 19 2.39 9.27 3.20
CA PRO A 19 1.93 8.79 4.50
C PRO A 19 2.38 7.34 4.77
N ILE A 20 3.12 7.14 5.85
CA ILE A 20 3.70 5.87 6.32
C ILE A 20 3.10 5.50 7.68
N ILE A 21 2.86 4.22 7.91
CA ILE A 21 2.46 3.71 9.22
C ILE A 21 3.67 3.76 10.16
N LYS A 22 3.57 4.55 11.24
CA LYS A 22 4.62 4.80 12.22
C LYS A 22 5.32 3.53 12.67
N GLY A 23 6.65 3.54 12.63
CA GLY A 23 7.49 2.40 13.04
C GLY A 23 7.53 1.24 12.04
N THR A 24 7.05 1.45 10.81
CA THR A 24 7.10 0.47 9.72
C THR A 24 7.56 1.12 8.42
N THR A 25 7.76 0.34 7.37
CA THR A 25 7.95 0.84 6.00
C THR A 25 6.66 0.80 5.18
N MET A 26 5.54 0.35 5.76
CA MET A 26 4.28 0.21 5.04
C MET A 26 3.62 1.58 4.85
N LYS A 27 3.27 1.89 3.59
CA LYS A 27 2.56 3.13 3.26
C LYS A 27 1.07 2.96 3.57
N VAL A 28 0.40 4.05 3.94
CA VAL A 28 -1.07 4.03 4.16
C VAL A 28 -1.79 3.56 2.89
N VAL A 29 -1.36 4.03 1.72
CA VAL A 29 -1.92 3.62 0.42
C VAL A 29 -1.82 2.12 0.16
N GLU A 30 -0.77 1.45 0.65
CA GLU A 30 -0.60 -0.01 0.48
C GLU A 30 -1.61 -0.78 1.34
N LEU A 31 -1.76 -0.40 2.62
CA LEU A 31 -2.76 -0.99 3.51
C LEU A 31 -4.20 -0.81 2.97
N VAL A 32 -4.50 0.40 2.50
CA VAL A 32 -5.81 0.77 1.93
C VAL A 32 -6.07 0.02 0.62
N THR A 33 -5.07 -0.13 -0.24
CA THR A 33 -5.20 -0.94 -1.46
C THR A 33 -5.60 -2.38 -1.11
N SER A 34 -4.95 -3.00 -0.12
CA SER A 34 -5.31 -4.34 0.34
C SER A 34 -6.73 -4.43 0.90
N ARG A 35 -7.17 -3.41 1.65
CA ARG A 35 -8.56 -3.31 2.15
C ARG A 35 -9.58 -3.39 1.00
N PHE A 36 -9.35 -2.68 -0.10
CA PHE A 36 -10.29 -2.62 -1.21
C PHE A 36 -10.13 -3.74 -2.24
N ALA A 37 -8.90 -4.12 -2.57
CA ALA A 37 -8.63 -5.17 -3.54
C ALA A 37 -9.12 -6.55 -3.08
N TYR A 38 -9.03 -6.83 -1.78
CA TYR A 38 -9.39 -8.12 -1.20
C TYR A 38 -10.62 -8.07 -0.29
N ALA A 39 -11.24 -6.90 -0.14
CA ALA A 39 -12.34 -6.67 0.80
C ALA A 39 -12.04 -7.04 2.26
N TRP A 40 -10.76 -7.07 2.65
CA TRP A 40 -10.31 -7.51 3.98
C TRP A 40 -10.77 -6.61 5.11
N SER A 41 -11.36 -7.13 6.17
CA SER A 41 -11.65 -6.39 7.40
C SER A 41 -10.35 -5.93 8.10
N PRO A 42 -10.41 -5.01 9.09
CA PRO A 42 -9.26 -4.70 9.95
C PRO A 42 -8.61 -5.93 10.59
N GLU A 43 -9.40 -6.92 10.99
CA GLU A 43 -8.91 -8.19 11.54
C GLU A 43 -8.18 -9.02 10.48
N GLU A 44 -8.70 -9.08 9.26
CA GLU A 44 -8.04 -9.77 8.14
C GLU A 44 -6.76 -9.04 7.72
N LEU A 45 -6.74 -7.71 7.74
CA LEU A 45 -5.53 -6.91 7.55
C LEU A 45 -4.48 -7.24 8.62
N HIS A 46 -4.88 -7.35 9.88
CA HIS A 46 -3.96 -7.73 10.96
C HIS A 46 -3.44 -9.15 10.80
N LEU A 47 -4.29 -10.09 10.39
CA LEU A 47 -3.91 -11.49 10.15
C LEU A 47 -2.85 -11.59 9.03
N ASN A 48 -3.01 -10.81 7.96
CA ASN A 48 -2.07 -10.79 6.82
C ASN A 48 -0.83 -9.91 7.09
N TYR A 49 -0.95 -8.91 7.95
CA TYR A 49 0.13 -8.00 8.36
C TYR A 49 0.34 -8.05 9.89
N PRO A 50 0.81 -9.18 10.45
CA PRO A 50 0.86 -9.39 11.90
C PRO A 50 1.82 -8.44 12.64
N HIS A 51 2.72 -7.78 11.91
CA HIS A 51 3.63 -6.77 12.43
C HIS A 51 2.99 -5.38 12.60
N ILE A 52 1.77 -5.18 12.12
CA ILE A 52 1.01 -3.93 12.24
C ILE A 52 -0.10 -4.14 13.26
N SER A 53 -0.06 -3.40 14.36
CA SER A 53 -1.08 -3.49 15.41
C SER A 53 -2.46 -3.02 14.93
N MET A 54 -3.52 -3.50 15.58
CA MET A 54 -4.88 -3.02 15.31
C MET A 54 -5.02 -1.49 15.44
N SER A 55 -4.33 -0.85 16.39
CA SER A 55 -4.36 0.61 16.55
C SER A 55 -3.72 1.34 15.37
N GLN A 56 -2.63 0.80 14.81
CA GLN A 56 -2.01 1.34 13.58
C GLN A 56 -2.96 1.19 12.38
N ILE A 57 -3.59 0.03 12.22
CA ILE A 57 -4.56 -0.23 11.14
C ILE A 57 -5.70 0.78 11.20
N HIS A 58 -6.36 0.92 12.36
CA HIS A 58 -7.47 1.86 12.50
C HIS A 58 -7.04 3.32 12.32
N SER A 59 -5.86 3.71 12.80
CA SER A 59 -5.33 5.06 12.59
C SER A 59 -5.05 5.35 11.11
N ALA A 60 -4.52 4.37 10.36
CA ALA A 60 -4.28 4.51 8.93
C ALA A 60 -5.58 4.55 8.12
N LEU A 61 -6.59 3.74 8.49
CA LEU A 61 -7.91 3.79 7.87
C LEU A 61 -8.64 5.11 8.17
N ALA A 62 -8.49 5.66 9.38
CA ALA A 62 -9.01 6.99 9.69
C ALA A 62 -8.33 8.07 8.83
N TYR A 63 -6.99 8.05 8.74
CA TYR A 63 -6.23 8.97 7.88
C TYR A 63 -6.70 8.89 6.43
N TYR A 64 -6.94 7.68 5.93
CA TYR A 64 -7.46 7.47 4.59
C TYR A 64 -8.79 8.18 4.36
N TRP A 65 -9.75 8.05 5.27
CA TRP A 65 -11.06 8.68 5.09
C TRP A 65 -11.00 10.21 5.09
N ASP A 66 -10.10 10.78 5.89
CA ASP A 66 -9.88 12.23 5.92
C ASP A 66 -9.13 12.74 4.67
N HIS A 67 -8.38 11.86 3.98
CA HIS A 67 -7.55 12.19 2.81
C HIS A 67 -7.93 11.37 1.57
N LYS A 68 -9.20 10.96 1.48
CA LYS A 68 -9.65 9.91 0.54
C LYS A 68 -9.30 10.21 -0.91
N GLN A 69 -9.54 11.44 -1.36
CA GLN A 69 -9.30 11.86 -2.74
C GLN A 69 -7.82 11.79 -3.13
N GLU A 70 -6.93 12.22 -2.22
CA GLU A 70 -5.49 12.21 -2.46
C GLU A 70 -4.96 10.77 -2.57
N ILE A 71 -5.38 9.91 -1.63
CA ILE A 71 -4.94 8.52 -1.58
C ILE A 71 -5.54 7.70 -2.72
N ASP A 72 -6.82 7.91 -3.06
CA ASP A 72 -7.43 7.27 -4.24
C ASP A 72 -6.66 7.64 -5.52
N ALA A 73 -6.31 8.92 -5.70
CA ALA A 73 -5.50 9.35 -6.83
C ALA A 73 -4.08 8.74 -6.80
N ASP A 74 -3.49 8.54 -5.61
CA ASP A 74 -2.20 7.86 -5.48
C ASP A 74 -2.28 6.36 -5.80
N MET A 75 -3.35 5.68 -5.40
CA MET A 75 -3.61 4.29 -5.78
C MET A 75 -3.69 4.16 -7.31
N GLU A 76 -4.45 5.03 -7.97
CA GLU A 76 -4.59 4.99 -9.43
C GLU A 76 -3.26 5.24 -10.15
N ARG A 77 -2.52 6.30 -9.77
CA ARG A 77 -1.21 6.59 -10.38
C ARG A 77 -0.22 5.42 -10.24
N ARG A 78 -0.22 4.74 -9.09
CA ARG A 78 0.62 3.56 -8.87
C ARG A 78 0.19 2.39 -9.72
N PHE A 79 -1.11 2.17 -9.87
CA PHE A 79 -1.66 1.14 -10.73
C PHE A 79 -1.27 1.39 -12.19
N GLU A 80 -1.53 2.59 -12.72
CA GLU A 80 -1.14 2.97 -14.08
C GLU A 80 0.36 2.83 -14.32
N TYR A 81 1.19 3.23 -13.34
CA TYR A 81 2.64 3.04 -13.41
C TYR A 81 3.02 1.56 -13.52
N ALA A 82 2.43 0.70 -12.68
CA ALA A 82 2.69 -0.73 -12.70
C ALA A 82 2.25 -1.37 -14.03
N GLU A 83 1.08 -0.99 -14.56
CA GLU A 83 0.56 -1.49 -15.84
C GLU A 83 1.45 -1.06 -17.02
N ARG A 84 1.92 0.20 -17.02
CA ARG A 84 2.87 0.68 -18.01
C ARG A 84 4.16 -0.12 -17.97
N MET A 85 4.72 -0.32 -16.78
CA MET A 85 5.96 -1.10 -16.62
C MET A 85 5.80 -2.55 -17.02
N ARG A 86 4.66 -3.18 -16.73
CA ARG A 86 4.35 -4.53 -17.18
C ARG A 86 4.31 -4.63 -18.71
N THR A 87 3.72 -3.64 -19.37
CA THR A 87 3.63 -3.59 -20.84
C THR A 87 5.00 -3.37 -21.49
N GLU A 88 5.83 -2.51 -20.89
CA GLU A 88 7.15 -2.14 -21.42
C GLU A 88 8.25 -3.16 -21.11
N ALA A 89 8.08 -4.00 -20.08
CA ALA A 89 9.11 -4.92 -19.59
C ALA A 89 9.58 -5.97 -20.62
N GLY A 90 8.83 -6.20 -21.70
CA GLY A 90 9.20 -7.14 -22.76
C GLY A 90 9.46 -8.56 -22.23
N GLU A 91 10.23 -9.35 -22.99
CA GLU A 91 10.65 -10.67 -22.53
C GLU A 91 11.77 -10.55 -21.47
N SER A 92 11.55 -11.11 -20.29
CA SER A 92 12.57 -11.20 -19.25
C SER A 92 13.79 -12.00 -19.75
N SER A 93 14.99 -11.54 -19.42
CA SER A 93 16.25 -12.23 -19.74
C SER A 93 16.29 -13.68 -19.22
N LEU A 94 15.62 -13.96 -18.11
CA LEU A 94 15.45 -15.32 -17.58
C LEU A 94 14.57 -16.16 -18.51
N VAL A 95 13.46 -15.61 -19.00
CA VAL A 95 12.53 -16.29 -19.91
C VAL A 95 13.22 -16.61 -21.23
N ALA A 96 13.94 -15.65 -21.81
CA ALA A 96 14.74 -15.86 -23.02
C ALA A 96 15.77 -17.00 -22.82
N ARG A 97 16.46 -17.02 -21.67
CA ARG A 97 17.43 -18.08 -21.33
C ARG A 97 16.76 -19.45 -21.17
N LEU A 98 15.60 -19.52 -20.53
CA LEU A 98 14.88 -20.79 -20.31
C LEU A 98 14.32 -21.35 -21.62
N ARG A 99 13.82 -20.51 -22.53
CA ARG A 99 13.43 -20.93 -23.88
C ARG A 99 14.63 -21.45 -24.69
N ALA A 100 15.76 -20.75 -24.64
CA ALA A 100 16.98 -21.19 -25.32
C ALA A 100 17.48 -22.56 -24.81
N GLN A 101 17.19 -22.90 -23.55
CA GLN A 101 17.51 -24.19 -22.95
C GLN A 101 16.41 -25.27 -23.14
N GLY A 102 15.31 -24.94 -23.82
CA GLY A 102 14.17 -25.86 -24.01
C GLY A 102 13.39 -26.17 -22.73
N LEU A 103 13.61 -25.41 -21.65
CA LEU A 103 12.95 -25.57 -20.36
C LEU A 103 11.61 -24.83 -20.27
N LEU A 104 11.37 -23.91 -21.21
CA LEU A 104 10.08 -23.26 -21.44
C LEU A 104 9.66 -23.50 -22.89
N LYS A 105 8.39 -23.85 -23.12
CA LYS A 105 7.79 -23.92 -24.46
C LYS A 105 7.47 -22.54 -25.01
#